data_AF-A0A2K2TV55-F1
#
_entry.id   AF-A0A2K2TV55-F1
#
_cell.length_a   1.000
_cell.length_b   1.000
_cell.length_c   1.000
_cell.angle_alpha   90.00
_cell.angle_beta   90.00
_cell.angle_gamma   90.00
#
_symmetry.space_group_name_H-M   'P 1'
#
loop_
_entity.id
_entity.type
_entity.pdbx_description
1 polymer ?
#
loop_
_entity_poly.entity_id
_entity_poly.type
_entity_poly.pdbx_seq_one_letter_code
_entity_poly.pdbx_strand_id
1 'polypeptide(L)'
;MKKTYKWAAVLSAAALISMGSTVMAMAASGWSSEGDSWIYLDSSGNRVTNEWKKSGDQSYYLGSDGYIVTDSWVDDTYYVNEDGVLLKNQWIYMEEGQESPSSEEEGWFYLSSTGKAVTDGWELIDGKYYCFDDDGRMYTGWHFDDDYVYYLGEDGSRKTGWVCLEYDEDDEPEEGDIGTAESAGDDAKWFYFQSSGKMVAADSGSSYLQKSINGSKYYFDENGVMLTGWAAIEDEAEEGDSTGISKFRYFGDDNDGAMAKGWKYLTEHPTDSDDSEEMTTGSTDKPEDGDGYWYYFDTDGTPKYLSSTAATVSSAVGKVGSTSYFFDEYGCMQTGLIGLDFDGTVYAVYFGTSEDDAVMRTGKQTSVYDGNDEKGTYYFNTSGSNKGGGYSGVKDNYLYYEGKLVKADDDSDFQVFEVDGKFYLVNESGKVQTSAKYYQVDGEYTYQYSGGTIYVVDDDKEILHEVSESDCAVMEEIVYDSYYSF
;
A
#
# COMPACT_ATOMS: atom_id res chain seq x y z
N MET A 1 18.59 -30.06 7.50
CA MET A 1 19.00 -30.89 6.35
C MET A 1 18.92 -29.99 5.13
N LYS A 2 20.02 -29.31 4.77
CA LYS A 2 20.07 -28.48 3.55
C LYS A 2 19.81 -29.41 2.36
N LYS A 3 18.67 -29.24 1.68
CA LYS A 3 18.41 -29.95 0.42
C LYS A 3 19.35 -29.33 -0.61
N THR A 4 20.46 -30.00 -0.90
CA THR A 4 21.33 -29.63 -2.02
C THR A 4 20.59 -29.93 -3.31
N TYR A 5 19.93 -28.92 -3.85
CA TYR A 5 19.37 -29.00 -5.18
C TYR A 5 20.51 -28.87 -6.18
N LYS A 6 20.86 -29.98 -6.84
CA LYS A 6 21.81 -30.00 -7.96
C LYS A 6 21.13 -29.42 -9.20
N TRP A 7 21.07 -28.09 -9.30
CA TRP A 7 20.66 -27.42 -10.53
C TRP A 7 21.91 -27.16 -11.38
N ALA A 8 21.98 -27.83 -12.53
CA ALA A 8 22.90 -27.44 -13.58
C ALA A 8 22.45 -26.06 -14.08
N ALA A 9 23.07 -25.00 -13.55
CA ALA A 9 22.85 -23.63 -13.99
C ALA A 9 23.07 -23.58 -15.50
N VAL A 10 21.99 -23.43 -16.27
CA VAL A 10 22.06 -23.24 -17.71
C VAL A 10 22.48 -21.80 -17.95
N LEU A 11 23.76 -21.50 -17.71
CA LEU A 11 24.42 -20.39 -18.37
C LEU A 11 24.26 -20.66 -19.87
N SER A 12 23.56 -19.77 -20.56
CA SER A 12 23.37 -19.83 -22.01
C SER A 12 24.69 -19.61 -22.79
N ALA A 13 25.83 -19.55 -22.08
CA ALA A 13 27.19 -19.58 -22.58
C ALA A 13 28.07 -20.66 -21.90
N ALA A 14 27.48 -21.64 -21.21
CA ALA A 14 28.23 -22.82 -20.75
C ALA A 14 28.64 -23.64 -21.98
N ALA A 15 29.85 -23.42 -22.47
CA ALA A 15 30.51 -24.40 -23.30
C ALA A 15 30.77 -25.65 -22.44
N LEU A 16 29.79 -26.56 -22.40
CA LEU A 16 30.05 -27.98 -22.13
C LEU A 16 31.25 -28.36 -22.99
N ILE A 17 32.38 -28.68 -22.35
CA ILE A 17 33.65 -29.02 -23.00
C ILE A 17 33.43 -30.26 -23.85
N SER A 18 33.02 -30.06 -25.11
CA SER A 18 33.00 -31.07 -26.16
C SER A 18 32.97 -30.41 -27.53
N MET A 19 33.91 -29.52 -27.81
CA MET A 19 34.27 -29.22 -29.19
C MET A 19 35.77 -29.39 -29.38
N GLY A 20 36.15 -30.65 -29.59
CA GLY A 20 37.42 -30.98 -30.19
C GLY A 20 37.54 -30.32 -31.56
N SER A 21 38.65 -29.59 -31.74
CA SER A 21 39.32 -29.19 -32.99
C SER A 21 40.34 -28.13 -32.53
N THR A 22 41.64 -28.38 -32.49
CA THR A 22 42.52 -28.58 -33.65
C THR A 22 43.84 -29.23 -33.24
N VAL A 23 44.38 -30.08 -34.11
CA VAL A 23 45.73 -30.67 -34.06
C VAL A 23 46.76 -29.70 -33.47
N MET A 24 47.46 -30.10 -32.40
CA MET A 24 48.62 -29.41 -31.82
C MET A 24 49.65 -29.09 -32.92
N ALA A 25 49.63 -27.86 -33.45
CA ALA A 25 50.66 -27.36 -34.35
C ALA A 25 51.86 -26.85 -33.53
N MET A 26 52.41 -27.72 -32.67
CA MET A 26 53.61 -27.44 -31.86
C MET A 26 54.91 -27.61 -32.66
N ALA A 27 54.85 -27.62 -34.00
CA ALA A 27 56.01 -27.74 -34.88
C ALA A 27 56.84 -26.44 -34.99
N ALA A 28 56.72 -25.53 -34.02
CA ALA A 28 57.47 -24.27 -33.94
C ALA A 28 58.80 -24.46 -33.20
N SER A 29 59.77 -23.58 -33.47
CA SER A 29 61.10 -23.61 -32.85
C SER A 29 61.01 -23.59 -31.32
N GLY A 30 61.56 -24.62 -30.67
CA GLY A 30 61.64 -24.74 -29.20
C GLY A 30 60.69 -25.79 -28.62
N TRP A 31 59.55 -26.07 -29.25
CA TRP A 31 58.62 -27.10 -28.78
C TRP A 31 59.10 -28.51 -29.17
N SER A 32 59.03 -29.45 -28.23
CA SER A 32 59.38 -30.85 -28.45
C SER A 32 58.40 -31.77 -27.74
N SER A 33 57.94 -32.82 -28.41
CA SER A 33 57.12 -33.87 -27.80
C SER A 33 57.98 -34.83 -26.99
N GLU A 34 57.55 -35.17 -25.78
CA GLU A 34 58.19 -36.18 -24.93
C GLU A 34 57.11 -37.10 -24.32
N GLY A 35 57.03 -38.34 -24.83
CA GLY A 35 55.93 -39.24 -24.48
C GLY A 35 54.60 -38.72 -25.00
N ASP A 36 53.60 -38.66 -24.11
CA ASP A 36 52.25 -38.14 -24.40
C ASP A 36 52.10 -36.64 -24.07
N SER A 37 53.19 -35.95 -23.68
CA SER A 37 53.19 -34.54 -23.30
C SER A 37 54.21 -33.72 -24.12
N TRP A 38 54.24 -32.40 -23.89
CA TRP A 38 55.09 -31.44 -24.58
C TRP A 38 55.99 -30.68 -23.62
N ILE A 39 57.18 -30.33 -24.10
CA ILE A 39 58.19 -29.55 -23.39
C ILE A 39 58.64 -28.40 -24.28
N TYR A 40 59.27 -27.38 -23.68
CA TYR A 40 59.93 -26.32 -24.42
C TYR A 40 61.44 -26.30 -24.12
N LEU A 41 62.25 -26.24 -25.17
CA LEU A 41 63.70 -26.13 -25.11
C LEU A 41 64.15 -24.72 -25.49
N ASP A 42 65.02 -24.13 -24.66
CA ASP A 42 65.66 -22.84 -24.94
C ASP A 42 66.67 -22.94 -26.11
N SER A 43 67.27 -21.81 -26.50
CA SER A 43 68.26 -21.77 -27.59
C SER A 43 69.53 -22.60 -27.33
N SER A 44 69.77 -22.99 -26.08
CA SER A 44 70.90 -23.82 -25.66
C SER A 44 70.52 -25.30 -25.55
N GLY A 45 69.25 -25.65 -25.81
CA GLY A 45 68.72 -27.01 -25.69
C GLY A 45 68.32 -27.40 -24.26
N ASN A 46 68.27 -26.46 -23.31
CA ASN A 46 67.81 -26.75 -21.95
C ASN A 46 66.29 -26.67 -21.86
N ARG A 47 65.69 -27.50 -21.01
CA ARG A 47 64.26 -27.46 -20.72
C ARG A 47 63.89 -26.19 -19.96
N VAL A 48 62.85 -25.52 -20.42
CA VAL A 48 62.20 -24.39 -19.74
C VAL A 48 61.19 -24.92 -18.73
N THR A 49 61.14 -24.30 -17.55
CA THR A 49 60.24 -24.64 -16.44
C THR A 49 59.65 -23.38 -15.83
N ASN A 50 58.46 -23.49 -15.23
CA ASN A 50 57.70 -22.40 -14.59
C ASN A 50 57.60 -21.14 -15.46
N GLU A 51 57.30 -21.32 -16.75
CA GLU A 51 57.23 -20.20 -17.70
C GLU A 51 56.14 -20.41 -18.74
N TRP A 52 55.48 -19.33 -19.12
CA TRP A 52 54.56 -19.31 -20.25
C TRP A 52 55.32 -19.27 -21.58
N LYS A 53 54.94 -20.14 -22.51
CA LYS A 53 55.41 -20.12 -23.91
C LYS A 53 54.23 -20.12 -24.87
N LYS A 54 54.43 -19.48 -26.03
CA LYS A 54 53.43 -19.42 -27.08
C LYS A 54 53.71 -20.44 -28.17
N SER A 55 52.64 -20.97 -28.75
CA SER A 55 52.66 -21.67 -30.02
C SER A 55 51.54 -21.12 -30.88
N GLY A 56 51.89 -20.41 -31.96
CA GLY A 56 50.92 -19.59 -32.69
C GLY A 56 50.27 -18.54 -31.79
N ASP A 57 48.94 -18.53 -31.75
CA ASP A 57 48.14 -17.61 -30.93
C ASP A 57 47.82 -18.17 -29.52
N GLN A 58 48.18 -19.43 -29.27
CA GLN A 58 47.90 -20.12 -28.01
C GLN A 58 49.06 -19.98 -27.02
N SER A 59 48.73 -19.93 -25.72
CA SER A 59 49.68 -19.88 -24.62
C SER A 59 49.59 -21.16 -23.79
N TYR A 60 50.75 -21.68 -23.40
CA TYR A 60 50.92 -22.91 -22.62
C TYR A 60 51.89 -22.63 -21.47
N TYR A 61 51.64 -23.22 -20.30
CA TYR A 61 52.51 -23.09 -19.14
C TYR A 61 53.38 -24.33 -18.98
N LEU A 62 54.70 -24.15 -18.86
CA LEU A 62 55.62 -25.24 -18.55
C LEU A 62 55.72 -25.34 -17.04
N GLY A 63 55.34 -26.48 -16.47
CA GLY A 63 55.38 -26.73 -15.03
C GLY A 63 56.81 -26.82 -14.48
N SER A 64 56.93 -27.16 -13.20
CA SER A 64 58.23 -27.25 -12.52
C SER A 64 59.13 -28.39 -13.03
N ASP A 65 58.52 -29.43 -13.62
CA ASP A 65 59.17 -30.54 -14.33
C ASP A 65 59.38 -30.25 -15.83
N GLY A 66 58.87 -29.12 -16.31
CA GLY A 66 58.98 -28.59 -17.66
C GLY A 66 58.14 -29.30 -18.71
N TYR A 67 57.16 -30.11 -18.29
CA TYR A 67 56.05 -30.51 -19.16
C TYR A 67 54.98 -29.42 -19.18
N ILE A 68 54.15 -29.38 -20.23
CA ILE A 68 52.97 -28.52 -20.24
C ILE A 68 52.02 -28.91 -19.11
N VAL A 69 51.47 -27.92 -18.42
CA VAL A 69 50.35 -28.10 -17.49
C VAL A 69 49.06 -28.21 -18.31
N THR A 70 48.16 -29.10 -17.90
CA THR A 70 46.89 -29.38 -18.57
C THR A 70 45.79 -29.56 -17.53
N ASP A 71 44.58 -29.09 -17.84
CA ASP A 71 43.37 -29.25 -17.01
C ASP A 71 43.57 -28.83 -15.55
N SER A 72 44.16 -27.65 -15.35
CA SER A 72 44.58 -27.22 -14.01
C SER A 72 44.71 -25.71 -13.92
N TRP A 73 44.62 -25.23 -12.68
CA TRP A 73 45.01 -23.88 -12.33
C TRP A 73 46.53 -23.69 -12.41
N VAL A 74 46.94 -22.51 -12.83
CA VAL A 74 48.33 -22.05 -12.86
C VAL A 74 48.42 -20.78 -12.04
N ASP A 75 49.25 -20.84 -11.00
CA ASP A 75 49.49 -19.76 -10.04
C ASP A 75 48.19 -19.15 -9.46
N ASP A 76 47.16 -19.99 -9.27
CA ASP A 76 45.82 -19.63 -8.78
C ASP A 76 45.12 -18.50 -9.56
N THR A 77 45.63 -18.18 -10.76
CA THR A 77 45.24 -17.00 -11.52
C THR A 77 44.75 -17.35 -12.91
N TYR A 78 45.31 -18.39 -13.53
CA TYR A 78 45.02 -18.77 -14.90
C TYR A 78 44.55 -20.21 -14.93
N TYR A 79 43.68 -20.54 -15.89
CA TYR A 79 43.28 -21.93 -16.12
C TYR A 79 43.68 -22.39 -17.51
N VAL A 80 44.28 -23.58 -17.59
CA VAL A 80 44.59 -24.26 -18.85
C VAL A 80 43.68 -25.47 -19.02
N ASN A 81 43.13 -25.66 -20.23
CA ASN A 81 42.24 -26.78 -20.52
C ASN A 81 42.99 -28.12 -20.66
N GLU A 82 42.27 -29.20 -20.99
CA GLU A 82 42.82 -30.54 -21.23
C GLU A 82 43.96 -30.58 -22.26
N ASP A 83 43.98 -29.66 -23.23
CA ASP A 83 45.05 -29.52 -24.23
C ASP A 83 46.23 -28.64 -23.76
N GLY A 84 46.16 -28.08 -22.55
CA GLY A 84 47.14 -27.16 -21.96
C GLY A 84 47.04 -25.72 -22.44
N VAL A 85 45.95 -25.36 -23.15
CA VAL A 85 45.73 -24.03 -23.70
C VAL A 85 45.12 -23.12 -22.63
N LEU A 86 45.73 -21.94 -22.43
CA LEU A 86 45.18 -20.87 -21.59
C LEU A 86 43.77 -20.44 -22.04
N LEU A 87 42.79 -20.54 -21.15
CA LEU A 87 41.42 -20.07 -21.36
C LEU A 87 41.30 -18.55 -21.22
N LYS A 88 40.39 -17.94 -22.00
CA LYS A 88 40.12 -16.50 -22.04
C LYS A 88 38.67 -16.21 -22.42
N ASN A 89 38.08 -15.18 -21.81
CA ASN A 89 36.66 -14.80 -21.92
C ASN A 89 35.73 -16.00 -21.75
N GLN A 90 35.98 -16.83 -20.74
CA GLN A 90 35.31 -18.12 -20.61
C GLN A 90 35.00 -18.43 -19.15
N TRP A 91 33.80 -18.98 -18.94
CA TRP A 91 33.38 -19.54 -17.67
C TRP A 91 33.95 -20.95 -17.49
N ILE A 92 34.38 -21.26 -16.28
CA ILE A 92 34.75 -22.62 -15.86
C ILE A 92 33.98 -22.97 -14.58
N TYR A 93 33.61 -24.23 -14.44
CA TYR A 93 32.99 -24.76 -13.24
C TYR A 93 33.97 -25.74 -12.60
N MET A 94 34.22 -25.55 -11.31
CA MET A 94 35.01 -26.45 -10.48
C MET A 94 34.03 -27.30 -9.66
N GLU A 95 34.15 -28.63 -9.74
CA GLU A 95 33.42 -29.57 -8.90
C GLU A 95 34.08 -29.69 -7.51
N GLU A 96 33.30 -30.13 -6.52
CA GLU A 96 33.78 -30.38 -5.17
C GLU A 96 34.99 -31.33 -5.18
N GLY A 97 36.06 -30.93 -4.49
CA GLY A 97 37.31 -31.69 -4.41
C GLY A 97 38.24 -31.58 -5.62
N GLN A 98 37.92 -30.79 -6.65
CA GLN A 98 38.92 -30.37 -7.63
C GLN A 98 39.82 -29.28 -7.03
N GLU A 99 41.13 -29.34 -7.31
CA GLU A 99 42.05 -28.29 -6.87
C GLU A 99 41.65 -26.96 -7.53
N SER A 100 41.32 -25.98 -6.69
CA SER A 100 40.81 -24.65 -7.05
C SER A 100 41.43 -23.60 -6.13
N PRO A 101 41.57 -22.32 -6.55
CA PRO A 101 42.03 -21.24 -5.69
C PRO A 101 41.20 -21.09 -4.41
N SER A 102 39.88 -21.32 -4.49
CA SER A 102 38.91 -21.00 -3.43
C SER A 102 38.59 -22.13 -2.45
N SER A 103 39.50 -23.09 -2.24
CA SER A 103 39.29 -24.34 -1.48
C SER A 103 38.43 -25.42 -2.18
N GLU A 104 38.15 -26.54 -1.51
CA GLU A 104 37.52 -27.76 -2.06
C GLU A 104 36.03 -27.60 -2.47
N GLU A 105 35.48 -26.38 -2.43
CA GLU A 105 34.07 -26.12 -2.74
C GLU A 105 33.80 -25.93 -4.23
N GLU A 106 32.66 -26.43 -4.70
CA GLU A 106 32.25 -26.28 -6.09
C GLU A 106 31.85 -24.82 -6.42
N GLY A 107 32.11 -24.37 -7.65
CA GLY A 107 31.80 -23.00 -8.03
C GLY A 107 32.17 -22.61 -9.45
N TRP A 108 31.59 -21.51 -9.92
CA TRP A 108 31.90 -20.91 -11.22
C TRP A 108 32.99 -19.85 -11.10
N PHE A 109 33.90 -19.82 -12.05
CA PHE A 109 34.94 -18.80 -12.20
C PHE A 109 34.90 -18.24 -13.62
N TYR A 110 35.39 -17.02 -13.80
CA TYR A 110 35.49 -16.40 -15.12
C TYR A 110 36.91 -15.98 -15.46
N LEU A 111 37.44 -16.50 -16.57
CA LEU A 111 38.73 -16.09 -17.11
C LEU A 111 38.50 -14.89 -18.02
N SER A 112 39.04 -13.74 -17.64
CA SER A 112 38.95 -12.48 -18.40
C SER A 112 39.60 -12.57 -19.78
N SER A 113 39.51 -11.48 -20.55
CA SER A 113 40.19 -11.34 -21.85
C SER A 113 41.72 -11.52 -21.79
N THR A 114 42.31 -11.32 -20.61
CA THR A 114 43.75 -11.54 -20.38
C THR A 114 44.08 -12.98 -20.01
N GLY A 115 43.07 -13.78 -19.67
CA GLY A 115 43.18 -15.14 -19.15
C GLY A 115 43.29 -15.22 -17.63
N LYS A 116 43.40 -14.07 -16.94
CA LYS A 116 43.31 -14.02 -15.48
C LYS A 116 41.88 -14.26 -15.02
N ALA A 117 41.71 -15.07 -13.99
CA ALA A 117 40.47 -15.16 -13.24
C ALA A 117 40.07 -13.78 -12.69
N VAL A 118 38.78 -13.51 -12.75
CA VAL A 118 38.17 -12.38 -12.05
C VAL A 118 37.99 -12.78 -10.60
N THR A 119 38.43 -11.91 -9.69
CA THR A 119 38.37 -12.09 -8.24
C THR A 119 37.98 -10.75 -7.61
N ASP A 120 37.48 -10.79 -6.39
CA ASP A 120 37.23 -9.63 -5.52
C ASP A 120 36.41 -8.53 -6.21
N GLY A 121 35.12 -8.83 -6.43
CA GLY A 121 34.11 -7.84 -6.79
C GLY A 121 33.41 -8.05 -8.13
N TRP A 122 32.91 -6.94 -8.67
CA TRP A 122 31.91 -6.93 -9.74
C TRP A 122 32.51 -6.89 -11.15
N GLU A 123 32.06 -7.76 -12.06
CA GLU A 123 32.43 -7.75 -13.48
C GLU A 123 31.19 -7.77 -14.39
N LEU A 124 31.25 -7.00 -15.49
CA LEU A 124 30.24 -6.99 -16.54
C LEU A 124 30.60 -8.00 -17.64
N ILE A 125 29.87 -9.12 -17.67
CA ILE A 125 30.10 -10.22 -18.61
C ILE A 125 28.86 -10.39 -19.47
N ASP A 126 29.02 -10.28 -20.79
CA ASP A 126 27.92 -10.40 -21.77
C ASP A 126 26.67 -9.56 -21.45
N GLY A 127 26.88 -8.37 -20.86
CA GLY A 127 25.81 -7.43 -20.53
C GLY A 127 25.12 -7.68 -19.19
N LYS A 128 25.60 -8.63 -18.39
CA LYS A 128 25.11 -8.92 -17.02
C LYS A 128 26.23 -8.69 -16.01
N TYR A 129 25.87 -8.21 -14.82
CA TYR A 129 26.82 -8.06 -13.71
C TYR A 129 26.87 -9.35 -12.88
N TYR A 130 28.08 -9.73 -12.51
CA TYR A 130 28.41 -10.87 -11.65
C TYR A 130 29.35 -10.39 -10.55
N CYS A 131 29.29 -11.00 -9.37
CA CYS A 131 30.21 -10.71 -8.27
C CYS A 131 31.05 -11.97 -7.97
N PHE A 132 32.31 -11.78 -7.62
CA PHE A 132 33.26 -12.86 -7.34
C PHE A 132 33.93 -12.62 -5.98
N ASP A 133 34.18 -13.69 -5.24
CA ASP A 133 34.93 -13.64 -3.99
C ASP A 133 36.43 -13.42 -4.22
N ASP A 134 37.19 -13.29 -3.13
CA ASP A 134 38.65 -13.06 -3.13
C ASP A 134 39.43 -14.13 -3.91
N ASP A 135 38.90 -15.35 -3.98
CA ASP A 135 39.51 -16.47 -4.66
C ASP A 135 38.96 -16.68 -6.10
N GLY A 136 37.98 -15.86 -6.51
CA GLY A 136 37.42 -15.83 -7.85
C GLY A 136 36.20 -16.70 -8.09
N ARG A 137 35.63 -17.29 -7.04
CA ARG A 137 34.37 -18.01 -7.15
C ARG A 137 33.22 -17.01 -7.22
N MET A 138 32.33 -17.24 -8.16
CA MET A 138 31.16 -16.42 -8.40
C MET A 138 30.13 -16.58 -7.28
N TYR A 139 29.65 -15.46 -6.74
CA TYR A 139 28.54 -15.42 -5.80
C TYR A 139 27.20 -15.71 -6.47
N THR A 140 26.26 -16.26 -5.71
CA THR A 140 24.85 -16.48 -6.05
C THR A 140 23.98 -16.12 -4.85
N GLY A 141 22.66 -15.96 -5.03
CA GLY A 141 21.74 -15.72 -3.92
C GLY A 141 21.88 -14.33 -3.29
N TRP A 142 21.56 -14.23 -2.01
CA TRP A 142 21.76 -13.04 -1.19
C TRP A 142 23.25 -12.69 -1.11
N HIS A 143 23.58 -11.42 -1.34
CA HIS A 143 24.95 -10.92 -1.29
C HIS A 143 25.01 -9.61 -0.50
N PHE A 144 25.82 -9.60 0.56
CA PHE A 144 25.98 -8.51 1.51
C PHE A 144 27.34 -7.83 1.30
N ASP A 145 27.33 -6.60 0.79
CA ASP A 145 28.52 -5.81 0.45
C ASP A 145 28.48 -4.48 1.20
N ASP A 146 29.11 -4.46 2.37
CA ASP A 146 29.09 -3.38 3.36
C ASP A 146 27.66 -2.92 3.71
N ASP A 147 27.29 -1.69 3.31
CA ASP A 147 25.98 -1.08 3.57
C ASP A 147 24.92 -1.46 2.51
N TYR A 148 25.24 -2.35 1.57
CA TYR A 148 24.39 -2.66 0.43
C TYR A 148 24.10 -4.14 0.28
N VAL A 149 22.81 -4.44 0.09
CA VAL A 149 22.33 -5.79 -0.20
C VAL A 149 22.01 -5.92 -1.68
N TYR A 150 22.38 -7.06 -2.27
CA TYR A 150 22.11 -7.43 -3.64
C TYR A 150 21.52 -8.84 -3.69
N TYR A 151 20.89 -9.19 -4.80
CA TYR A 151 20.49 -10.56 -5.07
C TYR A 151 21.03 -10.99 -6.43
N LEU A 152 21.76 -12.10 -6.44
CA LEU A 152 22.32 -12.75 -7.61
C LEU A 152 21.47 -13.98 -7.92
N GLY A 153 21.00 -14.12 -9.17
CA GLY A 153 20.24 -15.31 -9.54
C GLY A 153 21.05 -16.59 -9.42
N GLU A 154 20.39 -17.74 -9.60
CA GLU A 154 21.09 -19.04 -9.74
C GLU A 154 22.13 -19.04 -10.86
N ASP A 155 21.93 -18.21 -11.90
CA ASP A 155 22.90 -18.01 -12.98
C ASP A 155 24.03 -17.05 -12.62
N GLY A 156 24.11 -16.59 -11.36
CA GLY A 156 25.06 -15.59 -10.85
C GLY A 156 24.77 -14.15 -11.26
N SER A 157 23.78 -13.93 -12.12
CA SER A 157 23.51 -12.58 -12.64
C SER A 157 22.77 -11.72 -11.62
N ARG A 158 23.26 -10.50 -11.42
CA ARG A 158 22.66 -9.53 -10.52
C ARG A 158 21.23 -9.16 -10.94
N LYS A 159 20.28 -9.32 -10.03
CA LYS A 159 18.89 -8.93 -10.25
C LYS A 159 18.70 -7.42 -10.10
N THR A 160 17.65 -6.94 -10.76
CA THR A 160 17.16 -5.56 -10.71
C THR A 160 15.65 -5.59 -10.88
N GLY A 161 14.94 -4.60 -10.38
CA GLY A 161 13.48 -4.53 -10.36
C GLY A 161 12.88 -5.29 -9.19
N TRP A 162 11.59 -5.63 -9.35
CA TRP A 162 10.85 -6.44 -8.40
C TRP A 162 11.31 -7.89 -8.42
N VAL A 163 11.59 -8.45 -7.25
CA VAL A 163 11.93 -9.86 -7.07
C VAL A 163 11.21 -10.38 -5.84
N CYS A 164 10.49 -11.49 -5.99
CA CYS A 164 9.86 -12.19 -4.88
C CYS A 164 10.81 -13.29 -4.40
N LEU A 165 11.17 -13.26 -3.13
CA LEU A 165 12.17 -14.14 -2.53
C LEU A 165 11.53 -14.88 -1.36
N GLU A 166 11.94 -16.13 -1.16
CA GLU A 166 11.62 -16.83 0.09
C GLU A 166 12.30 -16.05 1.22
N TYR A 167 11.54 -15.74 2.27
CA TYR A 167 11.99 -14.90 3.37
C TYR A 167 11.21 -15.24 4.64
N ASP A 168 11.95 -15.52 5.70
CA ASP A 168 11.46 -15.74 7.05
C ASP A 168 12.06 -14.65 7.94
N GLU A 169 11.21 -13.90 8.63
CA GLU A 169 11.64 -12.82 9.53
C GLU A 169 12.37 -13.34 10.78
N ASP A 170 12.13 -14.60 11.15
CA ASP A 170 12.80 -15.25 12.27
C ASP A 170 14.13 -15.93 11.86
N ASP A 171 14.40 -16.06 10.55
CA ASP A 171 15.59 -16.72 9.97
C ASP A 171 16.11 -15.93 8.76
N GLU A 172 16.76 -14.79 9.04
CA GLU A 172 17.34 -13.92 8.03
C GLU A 172 18.34 -14.67 7.11
N PRO A 173 18.35 -14.37 5.80
CA PRO A 173 19.19 -15.08 4.84
C PRO A 173 20.69 -14.84 5.05
N GLU A 174 21.50 -15.88 4.86
CA GLU A 174 22.97 -15.78 4.88
C GLU A 174 23.55 -15.51 3.48
N GLU A 175 24.81 -15.08 3.41
CA GLU A 175 25.56 -14.93 2.17
C GLU A 175 25.49 -16.22 1.33
N GLY A 176 25.07 -16.10 0.07
CA GLY A 176 24.95 -17.25 -0.82
C GLY A 176 23.58 -17.92 -0.82
N ASP A 177 22.70 -17.64 0.14
CA ASP A 177 21.41 -18.32 0.24
C ASP A 177 20.51 -17.96 -0.95
N ILE A 178 19.87 -18.98 -1.53
CA ILE A 178 19.00 -18.86 -2.69
C ILE A 178 17.58 -19.22 -2.25
N GLY A 179 16.69 -18.24 -2.26
CA GLY A 179 15.24 -18.44 -2.13
C GLY A 179 14.52 -17.63 -3.20
N THR A 180 13.72 -18.27 -4.06
CA THR A 180 12.92 -17.58 -5.08
C THR A 180 11.47 -18.03 -4.99
N ALA A 181 10.53 -17.11 -5.12
CA ALA A 181 9.11 -17.40 -5.12
C ALA A 181 8.41 -16.78 -6.35
N GLU A 182 7.27 -17.35 -6.73
CA GLU A 182 6.42 -16.79 -7.81
C GLU A 182 5.45 -15.71 -7.29
N SER A 183 5.14 -15.73 -5.99
CA SER A 183 4.24 -14.80 -5.32
C SER A 183 4.58 -14.70 -3.84
N ALA A 184 4.25 -13.57 -3.22
CA ALA A 184 4.39 -13.37 -1.79
C ALA A 184 3.27 -14.08 -1.00
N GLY A 185 3.54 -14.28 0.29
CA GLY A 185 2.68 -14.89 1.31
C GLY A 185 3.47 -15.08 2.60
N ASP A 186 3.13 -16.09 3.40
CA ASP A 186 3.80 -16.36 4.69
C ASP A 186 5.33 -16.51 4.55
N ASP A 187 5.78 -17.36 3.63
CA ASP A 187 7.20 -17.72 3.46
C ASP A 187 7.93 -16.93 2.36
N ALA A 188 7.28 -15.92 1.76
CA ALA A 188 7.86 -15.18 0.64
C ALA A 188 7.44 -13.71 0.63
N LYS A 189 8.40 -12.83 0.33
CA LYS A 189 8.21 -11.37 0.37
C LYS A 189 8.75 -10.70 -0.91
N TRP A 190 8.19 -9.54 -1.23
CA TRP A 190 8.65 -8.73 -2.36
C TRP A 190 9.73 -7.74 -1.95
N PHE A 191 10.79 -7.70 -2.76
CA PHE A 191 11.91 -6.78 -2.66
C PHE A 191 12.06 -5.99 -3.96
N TYR A 192 12.61 -4.78 -3.87
CA TYR A 192 12.93 -3.99 -5.04
C TYR A 192 14.43 -3.68 -5.12
N PHE A 193 15.06 -4.17 -6.19
CA PHE A 193 16.46 -3.90 -6.48
C PHE A 193 16.58 -2.77 -7.51
N GLN A 194 17.33 -1.73 -7.20
CA GLN A 194 17.52 -0.59 -8.10
C GLN A 194 18.26 -1.00 -9.38
N SER A 195 18.38 -0.11 -10.37
CA SER A 195 19.16 -0.40 -11.59
C SER A 195 20.63 -0.70 -11.32
N SER A 196 21.16 -0.20 -10.19
CA SER A 196 22.49 -0.54 -9.68
C SER A 196 22.55 -1.92 -9.00
N GLY A 197 21.43 -2.63 -8.87
CA GLY A 197 21.29 -3.88 -8.14
C GLY A 197 21.15 -3.75 -6.63
N LYS A 198 21.28 -2.53 -6.08
CA LYS A 198 21.14 -2.30 -4.64
C LYS A 198 19.69 -2.43 -4.23
N MET A 199 19.42 -3.24 -3.21
CA MET A 199 18.11 -3.35 -2.58
C MET A 199 17.65 -1.98 -2.06
N VAL A 200 16.33 -1.77 -2.05
CA VAL A 200 15.69 -0.65 -1.37
C VAL A 200 15.26 -1.15 0.00
N ALA A 201 15.75 -0.50 1.04
CA ALA A 201 15.43 -0.77 2.43
C ALA A 201 15.52 0.54 3.23
N ALA A 202 14.82 0.62 4.37
CA ALA A 202 14.96 1.72 5.30
C ALA A 202 16.34 1.74 5.96
N ASP A 203 16.83 2.95 6.28
CA ASP A 203 18.06 3.11 7.06
C ASP A 203 17.80 2.69 8.51
N SER A 204 18.81 2.13 9.19
CA SER A 204 18.70 1.74 10.60
C SER A 204 18.20 2.90 11.47
N GLY A 205 17.01 2.73 12.07
CA GLY A 205 16.35 3.74 12.91
C GLY A 205 15.30 4.60 12.19
N SER A 206 15.00 4.35 10.92
CA SER A 206 13.76 4.78 10.27
C SER A 206 12.89 3.56 10.04
N SER A 207 11.60 3.61 10.41
CA SER A 207 10.72 2.45 10.24
C SER A 207 10.55 2.08 8.76
N TYR A 208 10.44 3.07 7.87
CA TYR A 208 10.12 2.82 6.45
C TYR A 208 10.83 3.77 5.48
N LEU A 209 11.16 3.26 4.28
CA LEU A 209 11.63 4.03 3.13
C LEU A 209 10.58 4.09 2.02
N GLN A 210 10.13 5.30 1.67
CA GLN A 210 9.23 5.53 0.54
C GLN A 210 9.97 5.61 -0.81
N LYS A 211 9.59 4.77 -1.78
CA LYS A 211 10.07 4.82 -3.18
C LYS A 211 8.92 5.04 -4.17
N SER A 212 9.15 5.88 -5.17
CA SER A 212 8.26 5.99 -6.33
C SER A 212 8.73 5.09 -7.47
N ILE A 213 7.92 4.11 -7.85
CA ILE A 213 8.23 3.12 -8.89
C ILE A 213 7.06 3.14 -9.88
N ASN A 214 7.35 3.47 -11.15
CA ASN A 214 6.36 3.58 -12.23
C ASN A 214 5.15 4.50 -11.92
N GLY A 215 5.33 5.51 -11.06
CA GLY A 215 4.30 6.47 -10.68
C GLY A 215 3.47 6.11 -9.43
N SER A 216 3.65 4.88 -8.92
CA SER A 216 3.09 4.44 -7.64
C SER A 216 4.10 4.62 -6.51
N LYS A 217 3.61 4.78 -5.28
CA LYS A 217 4.44 4.87 -4.07
C LYS A 217 4.42 3.51 -3.37
N TYR A 218 5.59 3.08 -2.92
CA TYR A 218 5.83 1.85 -2.18
C TYR A 218 6.67 2.18 -0.95
N TYR A 219 6.51 1.41 0.11
CA TYR A 219 7.22 1.55 1.35
C TYR A 219 7.93 0.23 1.65
N PHE A 220 9.15 0.33 2.15
CA PHE A 220 10.00 -0.80 2.47
C PHE A 220 10.50 -0.66 3.89
N ASP A 221 10.49 -1.74 4.67
CA ASP A 221 11.05 -1.77 6.02
C ASP A 221 12.59 -1.80 6.00
N GLU A 222 13.22 -1.95 7.17
CA GLU A 222 14.67 -2.01 7.32
C GLU A 222 15.31 -3.28 6.69
N ASN A 223 14.52 -4.34 6.51
CA ASN A 223 14.93 -5.57 5.84
C ASN A 223 14.73 -5.50 4.32
N GLY A 224 14.10 -4.43 3.83
CA GLY A 224 13.77 -4.23 2.41
C GLY A 224 12.51 -4.95 1.96
N VAL A 225 11.72 -5.50 2.91
CA VAL A 225 10.41 -6.08 2.63
C VAL A 225 9.43 -4.96 2.29
N MET A 226 8.75 -5.13 1.17
CA MET A 226 7.69 -4.21 0.73
C MET A 226 6.46 -4.33 1.62
N LEU A 227 5.93 -3.21 2.12
CA LEU A 227 4.70 -3.19 2.91
C LEU A 227 3.47 -3.58 2.07
N THR A 228 2.54 -4.28 2.71
CA THR A 228 1.25 -4.74 2.19
C THR A 228 0.18 -4.47 3.25
N GLY A 229 -1.10 -4.66 2.91
CA GLY A 229 -2.20 -4.50 3.86
C GLY A 229 -2.31 -3.10 4.47
N TRP A 230 -2.88 -3.02 5.66
CA TRP A 230 -2.88 -1.81 6.48
C TRP A 230 -1.61 -1.77 7.34
N ALA A 231 -0.91 -0.65 7.34
CA ALA A 231 0.25 -0.44 8.22
C ALA A 231 0.27 0.99 8.78
N ALA A 232 0.64 1.11 10.05
CA ALA A 232 0.87 2.38 10.73
C ALA A 232 2.29 2.88 10.39
N ILE A 233 2.37 3.98 9.63
CA ILE A 233 3.66 4.51 9.14
C ILE A 233 4.03 5.86 9.75
N GLU A 234 3.18 6.43 10.60
CA GLU A 234 3.43 7.68 11.32
C GLU A 234 3.42 7.40 12.82
N ASP A 235 4.33 8.04 13.56
CA ASP A 235 4.46 7.86 15.01
C ASP A 235 3.31 8.52 15.79
N GLU A 236 2.68 9.55 15.23
CA GLU A 236 1.73 10.42 15.92
C GLU A 236 0.49 10.65 15.06
N ALA A 237 -0.67 10.60 15.71
CA ALA A 237 -1.95 10.88 15.06
C ALA A 237 -2.13 12.39 14.78
N GLU A 238 -2.82 12.72 13.70
CA GLU A 238 -3.19 14.09 13.35
C GLU A 238 -4.17 14.70 14.38
N GLU A 239 -4.19 16.04 14.49
CA GLU A 239 -5.08 16.74 15.42
C GLU A 239 -6.55 16.41 15.14
N GLY A 240 -7.25 15.93 16.18
CA GLY A 240 -8.65 15.56 16.11
C GLY A 240 -8.91 14.15 15.60
N ASP A 241 -7.89 13.37 15.27
CA ASP A 241 -8.04 11.92 15.11
C ASP A 241 -8.20 11.23 16.48
N SER A 242 -9.38 10.64 16.71
CA SER A 242 -9.71 9.95 17.96
C SER A 242 -9.33 8.47 17.97
N THR A 243 -9.08 7.88 16.81
CA THR A 243 -8.82 6.43 16.68
C THR A 243 -7.38 6.12 16.29
N GLY A 244 -6.62 7.11 15.82
CA GLY A 244 -5.25 6.94 15.35
C GLY A 244 -5.16 6.54 13.87
N ILE A 245 -6.28 6.48 13.14
CA ILE A 245 -6.32 6.03 11.75
C ILE A 245 -5.49 6.90 10.80
N SER A 246 -5.24 8.16 11.13
CA SER A 246 -4.38 9.06 10.33
C SER A 246 -2.93 8.57 10.24
N LYS A 247 -2.49 7.72 11.16
CA LYS A 247 -1.18 7.05 11.12
C LYS A 247 -1.09 5.97 10.04
N PHE A 248 -2.24 5.46 9.61
CA PHE A 248 -2.31 4.29 8.74
C PHE A 248 -2.32 4.64 7.26
N ARG A 249 -1.74 3.75 6.46
CA ARG A 249 -1.90 3.68 5.00
C ARG A 249 -2.31 2.27 4.61
N TYR A 250 -2.91 2.15 3.44
CA TYR A 250 -3.24 0.84 2.85
C TYR A 250 -2.39 0.59 1.60
N PHE A 251 -1.76 -0.58 1.52
CA PHE A 251 -0.80 -0.95 0.47
C PHE A 251 -1.29 -2.06 -0.47
N GLY A 252 -2.54 -2.49 -0.36
CA GLY A 252 -3.09 -3.56 -1.21
C GLY A 252 -2.75 -4.94 -0.68
N ASP A 253 -2.88 -5.97 -1.53
CA ASP A 253 -2.54 -7.34 -1.16
C ASP A 253 -1.02 -7.59 -1.20
N ASP A 254 -0.63 -8.81 -0.83
CA ASP A 254 0.76 -9.27 -0.75
C ASP A 254 1.58 -9.06 -2.03
N ASN A 255 0.93 -8.92 -3.19
CA ASN A 255 1.58 -8.82 -4.50
C ASN A 255 1.36 -7.45 -5.18
N ASP A 256 0.63 -6.52 -4.55
CA ASP A 256 0.36 -5.19 -5.08
C ASP A 256 1.28 -4.12 -4.47
N GLY A 257 1.36 -4.03 -3.14
CA GLY A 257 2.19 -3.11 -2.33
C GLY A 257 2.08 -1.60 -2.59
N ALA A 258 1.28 -1.20 -3.57
CA ALA A 258 1.16 0.18 -3.99
C ALA A 258 0.24 0.92 -3.02
N MET A 259 0.78 1.98 -2.40
CA MET A 259 0.03 2.84 -1.48
C MET A 259 -1.25 3.36 -2.15
N ALA A 260 -2.38 3.07 -1.53
CA ALA A 260 -3.70 3.40 -2.03
C ALA A 260 -3.93 4.91 -2.12
N LYS A 261 -4.72 5.28 -3.12
CA LYS A 261 -5.22 6.65 -3.35
C LYS A 261 -6.64 6.55 -3.90
N GLY A 262 -7.48 7.49 -3.52
CA GLY A 262 -8.88 7.53 -3.92
C GLY A 262 -9.70 6.42 -3.29
N TRP A 263 -10.81 6.08 -3.96
CA TRP A 263 -11.78 5.10 -3.46
C TRP A 263 -11.23 3.67 -3.47
N LYS A 264 -11.44 2.97 -2.36
CA LYS A 264 -11.19 1.53 -2.19
C LYS A 264 -12.31 0.91 -1.37
N TYR A 265 -12.79 -0.24 -1.82
CA TYR A 265 -13.70 -1.07 -1.04
C TYR A 265 -12.87 -2.15 -0.37
N LEU A 266 -12.92 -2.24 0.96
CA LEU A 266 -12.05 -3.08 1.78
C LEU A 266 -12.86 -3.87 2.79
N THR A 267 -12.43 -5.09 3.06
CA THR A 267 -12.98 -5.99 4.09
C THR A 267 -12.02 -6.26 5.24
N GLU A 268 -10.81 -5.72 5.14
CA GLU A 268 -9.82 -5.68 6.21
C GLU A 268 -9.71 -4.23 6.66
N HIS A 269 -9.60 -4.03 7.97
CA HIS A 269 -9.58 -2.72 8.60
C HIS A 269 -8.26 -2.50 9.34
N PRO A 270 -7.91 -1.24 9.67
CA PRO A 270 -6.72 -0.95 10.48
C PRO A 270 -6.66 -1.76 11.78
N THR A 271 -7.83 -2.07 12.35
CA THR A 271 -7.96 -2.86 13.59
C THR A 271 -7.72 -4.36 13.43
N ASP A 272 -7.58 -4.85 12.19
CA ASP A 272 -7.30 -6.25 11.86
C ASP A 272 -5.84 -6.46 11.45
N SER A 273 -5.06 -5.37 11.35
CA SER A 273 -3.65 -5.40 10.96
C SER A 273 -2.73 -5.82 12.10
N ASP A 274 -1.48 -6.16 11.75
CA ASP A 274 -0.43 -6.42 12.72
C ASP A 274 -0.11 -5.19 13.60
N ASP A 275 -0.43 -3.98 13.12
CA ASP A 275 -0.28 -2.72 13.85
C ASP A 275 -1.56 -2.30 14.61
N SER A 276 -2.52 -3.21 14.84
CA SER A 276 -3.82 -2.88 15.45
C SER A 276 -3.72 -2.17 16.82
N GLU A 277 -2.64 -2.36 17.57
CA GLU A 277 -2.34 -1.67 18.83
C GLU A 277 -2.12 -0.17 18.68
N GLU A 278 -1.80 0.30 17.48
CA GLU A 278 -1.68 1.71 17.15
C GLU A 278 -3.05 2.39 17.07
N MET A 279 -4.14 1.61 17.02
CA MET A 279 -5.51 2.11 17.04
C MET A 279 -6.04 2.26 18.48
N THR A 280 -6.85 3.29 18.70
CA THR A 280 -7.60 3.53 19.93
C THR A 280 -9.10 3.35 19.72
N THR A 281 -9.83 3.01 20.79
CA THR A 281 -11.30 2.89 20.73
C THR A 281 -11.94 4.26 20.56
N GLY A 282 -12.74 4.40 19.52
CA GLY A 282 -13.54 5.58 19.27
C GLY A 282 -14.89 5.61 20.00
N SER A 283 -15.74 6.53 19.57
CA SER A 283 -17.11 6.78 20.06
C SER A 283 -18.17 5.84 19.48
N THR A 284 -17.85 5.17 18.38
CA THR A 284 -18.70 4.22 17.65
C THR A 284 -18.09 2.83 17.66
N ASP A 285 -18.92 1.83 17.32
CA ASP A 285 -18.46 0.47 17.14
C ASP A 285 -17.43 0.43 16.01
N LYS A 286 -16.29 -0.20 16.28
CA LYS A 286 -15.28 -0.43 15.25
C LYS A 286 -15.83 -1.36 14.16
N PRO A 287 -15.37 -1.23 12.90
CA PRO A 287 -15.72 -2.22 11.87
C PRO A 287 -15.27 -3.62 12.31
N GLU A 288 -16.10 -4.62 12.05
CA GLU A 288 -15.76 -6.03 12.33
C GLU A 288 -14.97 -6.62 11.16
N ASP A 289 -14.03 -7.51 11.46
CA ASP A 289 -13.26 -8.24 10.45
C ASP A 289 -14.19 -8.93 9.43
N GLY A 290 -13.94 -8.66 8.15
CA GLY A 290 -14.71 -9.18 7.02
C GLY A 290 -15.88 -8.30 6.58
N ASP A 291 -16.26 -7.28 7.35
CA ASP A 291 -17.28 -6.32 6.93
C ASP A 291 -16.75 -5.40 5.82
N GLY A 292 -17.56 -5.17 4.79
CA GLY A 292 -17.14 -4.38 3.64
C GLY A 292 -17.46 -2.90 3.81
N TYR A 293 -16.45 -2.03 3.68
CA TYR A 293 -16.63 -0.58 3.69
C TYR A 293 -15.86 0.12 2.56
N TRP A 294 -16.42 1.24 2.10
CA TRP A 294 -15.69 2.17 1.23
C TRP A 294 -14.83 3.12 2.06
N TYR A 295 -13.57 3.22 1.67
CA TYR A 295 -12.60 4.19 2.15
C TYR A 295 -12.24 5.15 1.03
N TYR A 296 -11.87 6.37 1.38
CA TYR A 296 -11.23 7.30 0.46
C TYR A 296 -9.87 7.73 1.00
N PHE A 297 -8.82 7.44 0.24
CA PHE A 297 -7.45 7.81 0.57
C PHE A 297 -7.04 9.10 -0.16
N ASP A 298 -6.47 10.06 0.57
CA ASP A 298 -5.91 11.27 0.01
C ASP A 298 -4.62 10.99 -0.79
N THR A 299 -4.00 12.02 -1.38
CA THR A 299 -2.85 11.85 -2.28
C THR A 299 -1.58 11.35 -1.59
N ASP A 300 -1.47 11.59 -0.29
CA ASP A 300 -0.46 11.06 0.64
C ASP A 300 -0.85 9.69 1.21
N GLY A 301 -2.05 9.19 0.87
CA GLY A 301 -2.58 7.91 1.29
C GLY A 301 -3.30 7.94 2.63
N THR A 302 -3.44 9.09 3.30
CA THR A 302 -4.21 9.17 4.55
C THR A 302 -5.68 8.90 4.25
N PRO A 303 -6.36 7.96 4.94
CA PRO A 303 -7.80 7.77 4.78
C PRO A 303 -8.54 9.01 5.29
N LYS A 304 -9.69 9.34 4.68
CA LYS A 304 -10.63 10.30 5.26
C LYS A 304 -11.29 9.70 6.49
N TYR A 305 -11.42 10.49 7.56
CA TYR A 305 -12.05 10.10 8.81
C TYR A 305 -12.79 11.28 9.45
N LEU A 306 -13.65 11.00 10.43
CA LEU A 306 -14.34 12.00 11.24
C LEU A 306 -13.39 12.63 12.26
N SER A 307 -13.16 13.94 12.17
CA SER A 307 -12.40 14.65 13.18
C SER A 307 -13.26 14.93 14.42
N SER A 308 -12.78 14.50 15.59
CA SER A 308 -13.37 14.80 16.90
C SER A 308 -13.41 16.29 17.24
N THR A 309 -12.68 17.14 16.52
CA THR A 309 -12.69 18.60 16.70
C THR A 309 -13.67 19.34 15.77
N ALA A 310 -14.47 18.61 14.99
CA ALA A 310 -15.45 19.22 14.10
C ALA A 310 -16.50 20.01 14.89
N ALA A 311 -16.67 21.29 14.54
CA ALA A 311 -17.62 22.19 15.21
C ALA A 311 -18.86 22.53 14.36
N THR A 312 -18.92 22.02 13.13
CA THR A 312 -19.96 22.33 12.14
C THR A 312 -20.15 21.15 11.20
N VAL A 313 -21.30 21.07 10.52
CA VAL A 313 -21.53 20.03 9.50
C VAL A 313 -20.45 20.06 8.42
N SER A 314 -20.04 21.25 7.95
CA SER A 314 -19.03 21.36 6.88
C SER A 314 -17.63 20.91 7.29
N SER A 315 -17.31 20.91 8.59
CA SER A 315 -16.04 20.39 9.11
C SER A 315 -16.09 18.91 9.47
N ALA A 316 -17.29 18.36 9.72
CA ALA A 316 -17.47 16.93 10.00
C ALA A 316 -17.48 16.08 8.72
N VAL A 317 -17.90 16.64 7.57
CA VAL A 317 -17.99 15.89 6.31
C VAL A 317 -16.68 15.86 5.52
N GLY A 318 -16.33 14.69 4.98
CA GLY A 318 -15.21 14.51 4.08
C GLY A 318 -15.51 15.03 2.68
N LYS A 319 -14.56 15.74 2.06
CA LYS A 319 -14.67 16.20 0.66
C LYS A 319 -13.80 15.36 -0.26
N VAL A 320 -14.44 14.86 -1.32
CA VAL A 320 -13.80 14.21 -2.46
C VAL A 320 -14.07 15.06 -3.69
N GLY A 321 -13.07 15.84 -4.11
CA GLY A 321 -13.24 16.88 -5.11
C GLY A 321 -14.26 17.93 -4.63
N SER A 322 -15.37 18.09 -5.37
CA SER A 322 -16.46 19.01 -5.01
C SER A 322 -17.59 18.36 -4.21
N THR A 323 -17.53 17.05 -4.00
CA THR A 323 -18.60 16.24 -3.44
C THR A 323 -18.32 15.95 -1.97
N SER A 324 -19.38 15.97 -1.15
CA SER A 324 -19.28 15.69 0.29
C SER A 324 -19.85 14.31 0.59
N TYR A 325 -19.11 13.56 1.40
CA TYR A 325 -19.43 12.23 1.93
C TYR A 325 -19.25 12.27 3.46
N PHE A 326 -19.80 11.29 4.15
CA PHE A 326 -19.53 11.08 5.56
C PHE A 326 -18.61 9.88 5.72
N PHE A 327 -17.54 10.05 6.48
CA PHE A 327 -16.67 8.97 6.92
C PHE A 327 -16.70 9.02 8.43
N ASP A 328 -16.86 7.88 9.09
CA ASP A 328 -16.76 7.81 10.55
C ASP A 328 -15.31 7.94 11.04
N GLU A 329 -15.12 7.78 12.34
CA GLU A 329 -13.82 7.87 12.99
C GLU A 329 -12.84 6.75 12.61
N TYR A 330 -13.32 5.64 12.04
CA TYR A 330 -12.50 4.57 11.47
C TYR A 330 -12.39 4.69 9.95
N GLY A 331 -12.80 5.83 9.38
CA GLY A 331 -12.71 6.14 7.97
C GLY A 331 -13.67 5.37 7.06
N CYS A 332 -14.64 4.64 7.64
CA CYS A 332 -15.65 3.93 6.89
C CYS A 332 -16.69 4.92 6.37
N MET A 333 -16.96 4.89 5.07
CA MET A 333 -17.99 5.74 4.47
C MET A 333 -19.39 5.29 4.91
N GLN A 334 -20.17 6.24 5.42
CA GLN A 334 -21.53 6.00 5.90
C GLN A 334 -22.60 6.47 4.90
N THR A 335 -23.80 5.91 5.02
CA THR A 335 -25.00 6.31 4.25
C THR A 335 -26.16 6.62 5.20
N GLY A 336 -27.31 7.02 4.67
CA GLY A 336 -28.51 7.24 5.48
C GLY A 336 -28.61 8.64 6.08
N LEU A 337 -29.52 8.79 7.04
CA LEU A 337 -29.78 9.99 7.82
C LEU A 337 -28.95 9.96 9.11
N ILE A 338 -27.93 10.80 9.17
CA ILE A 338 -26.95 10.86 10.25
C ILE A 338 -27.27 12.06 11.14
N GLY A 339 -27.27 11.84 12.47
CA GLY A 339 -27.39 12.89 13.47
C GLY A 339 -26.01 13.38 13.91
N LEU A 340 -25.76 14.68 13.76
CA LEU A 340 -24.51 15.32 14.23
C LEU A 340 -24.83 16.33 15.34
N ASP A 341 -24.32 16.08 16.53
CA ASP A 341 -24.54 16.89 17.73
C ASP A 341 -23.32 17.73 18.07
N PHE A 342 -23.44 19.05 17.88
CA PHE A 342 -22.42 20.01 18.24
C PHE A 342 -22.87 20.79 19.47
N ASP A 343 -22.28 20.49 20.63
CA ASP A 343 -22.59 21.15 21.92
C ASP A 343 -24.11 21.18 22.26
N GLY A 344 -24.82 20.08 22.00
CA GLY A 344 -26.27 19.94 22.24
C GLY A 344 -27.16 20.44 21.11
N THR A 345 -26.57 20.90 19.99
CA THR A 345 -27.32 21.26 18.78
C THR A 345 -27.19 20.16 17.73
N VAL A 346 -28.30 19.45 17.49
CA VAL A 346 -28.35 18.34 16.54
C VAL A 346 -28.69 18.82 15.14
N TYR A 347 -27.96 18.30 14.14
CA TYR A 347 -28.25 18.47 12.73
C TYR A 347 -28.46 17.11 12.07
N ALA A 348 -29.64 16.90 11.48
CA ALA A 348 -29.86 15.81 10.55
C ALA A 348 -29.11 16.07 9.24
N VAL A 349 -28.31 15.11 8.77
CA VAL A 349 -27.56 15.19 7.51
C VAL A 349 -27.78 13.91 6.72
N TYR A 350 -28.14 14.02 5.44
CA TYR A 350 -28.56 12.86 4.64
C TYR A 350 -27.59 12.53 3.51
N PHE A 351 -27.18 11.26 3.42
CA PHE A 351 -26.18 10.73 2.48
C PHE A 351 -26.76 9.61 1.60
N GLY A 352 -28.01 9.73 1.14
CA GLY A 352 -28.63 8.69 0.30
C GLY A 352 -28.87 7.39 1.06
N THR A 353 -29.15 6.29 0.36
CA THR A 353 -29.50 4.99 0.98
C THR A 353 -28.63 3.82 0.49
N SER A 354 -27.60 4.09 -0.30
CA SER A 354 -26.73 3.07 -0.86
C SER A 354 -25.35 3.63 -1.11
N GLU A 355 -24.35 2.77 -1.17
CA GLU A 355 -22.96 3.14 -1.42
C GLU A 355 -22.77 3.91 -2.74
N ASP A 356 -23.52 3.54 -3.79
CA ASP A 356 -23.52 4.25 -5.08
C ASP A 356 -24.11 5.68 -5.02
N ASP A 357 -24.77 6.04 -3.92
CA ASP A 357 -25.50 7.29 -3.71
C ASP A 357 -25.15 7.99 -2.39
N ALA A 358 -23.99 7.69 -1.81
CA ALA A 358 -23.51 8.15 -0.51
C ALA A 358 -23.22 9.68 -0.42
N VAL A 359 -23.78 10.47 -1.32
CA VAL A 359 -23.49 11.90 -1.46
C VAL A 359 -24.41 12.73 -0.58
N MET A 360 -23.82 13.68 0.16
CA MET A 360 -24.55 14.62 1.00
C MET A 360 -25.63 15.39 0.21
N ARG A 361 -26.87 15.33 0.68
CA ARG A 361 -28.00 16.04 0.09
C ARG A 361 -28.11 17.46 0.62
N THR A 362 -28.66 18.34 -0.21
CA THR A 362 -28.98 19.73 0.18
C THR A 362 -30.35 20.13 -0.38
N GLY A 363 -30.94 21.20 0.15
CA GLY A 363 -32.25 21.68 -0.26
C GLY A 363 -33.38 20.72 0.12
N LYS A 364 -34.52 20.86 -0.56
CA LYS A 364 -35.70 20.04 -0.29
C LYS A 364 -35.55 18.62 -0.84
N GLN A 365 -35.79 17.63 0.01
CA GLN A 365 -35.83 16.20 -0.32
C GLN A 365 -37.18 15.64 0.12
N THR A 366 -37.88 14.85 -0.70
CA THR A 366 -39.25 14.39 -0.40
C THR A 366 -39.34 12.89 -0.07
N SER A 367 -38.21 12.20 -0.01
CA SER A 367 -38.13 10.75 0.19
C SER A 367 -36.84 10.41 0.93
N VAL A 368 -36.64 11.07 2.07
CA VAL A 368 -35.59 10.74 3.02
C VAL A 368 -36.11 9.64 3.91
N TYR A 369 -35.33 8.57 4.08
CA TYR A 369 -35.58 7.53 5.05
C TYR A 369 -34.87 7.91 6.34
N ASP A 370 -35.55 7.73 7.45
CA ASP A 370 -34.95 7.81 8.78
C ASP A 370 -34.49 6.42 9.25
N GLY A 371 -33.92 6.31 10.44
CA GLY A 371 -33.41 5.04 10.98
C GLY A 371 -34.48 3.98 11.28
N ASN A 372 -35.78 4.29 11.09
CA ASN A 372 -36.89 3.35 11.15
C ASN A 372 -37.48 3.01 9.76
N ASP A 373 -36.78 3.40 8.68
CA ASP A 373 -37.26 3.31 7.30
C ASP A 373 -38.53 4.15 7.00
N GLU A 374 -38.87 5.12 7.85
CA GLU A 374 -40.00 6.01 7.61
C GLU A 374 -39.62 7.12 6.63
N LYS A 375 -40.54 7.45 5.72
CA LYS A 375 -40.30 8.47 4.69
C LYS A 375 -40.74 9.84 5.13
N GLY A 376 -39.80 10.76 5.22
CA GLY A 376 -40.06 12.17 5.48
C GLY A 376 -39.76 13.08 4.29
N THR A 377 -40.37 14.28 4.34
CA THR A 377 -39.90 15.42 3.56
C THR A 377 -38.96 16.24 4.43
N TYR A 378 -37.76 16.49 3.93
CA TYR A 378 -36.75 17.28 4.63
C TYR A 378 -36.33 18.51 3.83
N TYR A 379 -35.78 19.50 4.53
CA TYR A 379 -35.05 20.61 3.94
C TYR A 379 -33.66 20.73 4.60
N PHE A 380 -32.62 20.58 3.79
CA PHE A 380 -31.23 20.68 4.22
C PHE A 380 -30.62 22.01 3.76
N ASN A 381 -29.78 22.61 4.59
CA ASN A 381 -29.09 23.86 4.31
C ASN A 381 -28.27 23.78 3.02
N THR A 382 -28.41 24.75 2.12
CA THR A 382 -27.71 24.77 0.82
C THR A 382 -26.37 25.48 0.84
N SER A 383 -26.05 26.18 1.93
CA SER A 383 -24.86 27.03 2.08
C SER A 383 -24.57 27.29 3.56
N GLY A 384 -23.40 27.87 3.84
CA GLY A 384 -22.96 28.20 5.20
C GLY A 384 -22.14 27.07 5.84
N SER A 385 -21.72 27.29 7.08
CA SER A 385 -20.95 26.30 7.86
C SER A 385 -21.73 25.02 8.13
N ASN A 386 -23.06 25.09 8.20
CA ASN A 386 -23.92 23.94 8.41
C ASN A 386 -24.61 23.48 7.12
N LYS A 387 -24.00 23.74 5.94
CA LYS A 387 -24.47 23.20 4.66
C LYS A 387 -24.63 21.68 4.76
N GLY A 388 -25.78 21.17 4.32
CA GLY A 388 -26.16 19.75 4.44
C GLY A 388 -26.94 19.43 5.71
N GLY A 389 -26.77 20.21 6.78
CA GLY A 389 -27.55 20.05 8.01
C GLY A 389 -29.01 20.45 7.84
N GLY A 390 -29.89 19.80 8.60
CA GLY A 390 -31.31 20.08 8.66
C GLY A 390 -31.61 21.55 8.96
N TYR A 391 -32.61 22.10 8.28
CA TYR A 391 -33.08 23.46 8.49
C TYR A 391 -34.18 23.52 9.55
N SER A 392 -34.05 24.45 10.50
CA SER A 392 -35.12 24.80 11.46
C SER A 392 -35.69 26.18 11.11
N GLY A 393 -37.02 26.27 11.02
CA GLY A 393 -37.76 27.49 10.71
C GLY A 393 -38.59 27.40 9.43
N VAL A 394 -39.00 28.57 8.90
CA VAL A 394 -39.93 28.64 7.77
C VAL A 394 -39.19 28.76 6.45
N LYS A 395 -39.43 27.81 5.54
CA LYS A 395 -38.90 27.80 4.18
C LYS A 395 -40.02 27.59 3.16
N ASP A 396 -40.11 28.49 2.19
CA ASP A 396 -41.13 28.44 1.13
C ASP A 396 -42.57 28.29 1.65
N ASN A 397 -42.86 28.90 2.81
CA ASN A 397 -44.11 28.83 3.59
C ASN A 397 -44.36 27.52 4.35
N TYR A 398 -43.40 26.62 4.43
CA TYR A 398 -43.49 25.39 5.20
C TYR A 398 -42.59 25.45 6.43
N LEU A 399 -43.04 24.88 7.55
CA LEU A 399 -42.24 24.81 8.77
C LEU A 399 -41.37 23.55 8.76
N TYR A 400 -40.10 23.71 9.10
CA TYR A 400 -39.17 22.61 9.28
C TYR A 400 -38.55 22.68 10.68
N TYR A 401 -38.26 21.51 11.25
CA TYR A 401 -37.55 21.37 12.52
C TYR A 401 -36.50 20.27 12.36
N GLU A 402 -35.23 20.59 12.63
CA GLU A 402 -34.08 19.71 12.37
C GLU A 402 -34.06 19.17 10.92
N GLY A 403 -34.62 19.95 9.99
CA GLY A 403 -34.80 19.58 8.60
C GLY A 403 -36.07 18.83 8.28
N LYS A 404 -36.75 18.14 9.21
CA LYS A 404 -38.00 17.41 8.93
C LYS A 404 -39.17 18.40 8.77
N LEU A 405 -40.04 18.15 7.79
CA LEU A 405 -41.25 18.94 7.56
C LEU A 405 -42.24 18.73 8.72
N VAL A 406 -42.52 19.80 9.47
CA VAL A 406 -43.50 19.79 10.56
C VAL A 406 -44.89 19.95 9.97
N LYS A 407 -45.85 19.13 10.42
CA LYS A 407 -47.24 19.12 9.96
C LYS A 407 -48.16 18.98 11.16
N ALA A 408 -49.40 19.43 11.01
CA ALA A 408 -50.44 19.02 11.95
C ALA A 408 -50.71 17.52 11.78
N ASP A 409 -51.04 16.85 12.88
CA ASP A 409 -51.42 15.44 12.94
C ASP A 409 -52.61 15.14 12.01
N ASP A 410 -52.73 13.89 11.55
CA ASP A 410 -53.78 13.44 10.62
C ASP A 410 -55.23 13.62 11.16
N ASP A 411 -55.38 13.86 12.47
CA ASP A 411 -56.65 14.12 13.15
C ASP A 411 -56.83 15.60 13.52
N SER A 412 -56.01 16.51 12.98
CA SER A 412 -56.09 17.94 13.28
C SER A 412 -55.83 18.83 12.06
N ASP A 413 -56.80 19.68 11.70
CA ASP A 413 -56.64 20.63 10.58
C ASP A 413 -55.47 21.60 10.78
N PHE A 414 -55.22 22.03 12.03
CA PHE A 414 -54.15 22.96 12.42
C PHE A 414 -53.64 22.70 13.83
N GLN A 415 -52.33 22.80 14.01
CA GLN A 415 -51.66 22.76 15.31
C GLN A 415 -50.64 23.88 15.42
N VAL A 416 -50.32 24.27 16.66
CA VAL A 416 -49.24 25.22 16.92
C VAL A 416 -47.97 24.46 17.28
N PHE A 417 -46.86 24.89 16.72
CA PHE A 417 -45.52 24.36 17.01
C PHE A 417 -44.58 25.48 17.39
N GLU A 418 -43.62 25.17 18.26
CA GLU A 418 -42.55 26.07 18.63
C GLU A 418 -41.23 25.69 17.92
N VAL A 419 -40.59 26.65 17.25
CA VAL A 419 -39.25 26.49 16.69
C VAL A 419 -38.43 27.74 17.01
N ASP A 420 -37.28 27.55 17.67
CA ASP A 420 -36.36 28.62 18.08
C ASP A 420 -37.04 29.76 18.86
N GLY A 421 -37.93 29.40 19.81
CA GLY A 421 -38.64 30.37 20.65
C GLY A 421 -39.77 31.13 19.93
N LYS A 422 -40.24 30.65 18.78
CA LYS A 422 -41.33 31.24 18.00
C LYS A 422 -42.44 30.23 17.74
N PHE A 423 -43.68 30.71 17.87
CA PHE A 423 -44.87 29.91 17.63
C PHE A 423 -45.37 30.03 16.19
N TYR A 424 -45.71 28.89 15.59
CA TYR A 424 -46.19 28.79 14.22
C TYR A 424 -47.47 27.95 14.17
N LEU A 425 -48.53 28.51 13.57
CA LEU A 425 -49.74 27.77 13.27
C LEU A 425 -49.54 27.04 11.94
N VAL A 426 -49.61 25.71 11.94
CA VAL A 426 -49.27 24.84 10.81
C VAL A 426 -50.46 23.95 10.48
N ASN A 427 -50.69 23.65 9.20
CA ASN A 427 -51.74 22.74 8.77
C ASN A 427 -51.20 21.32 8.47
N GLU A 428 -52.09 20.38 8.13
CA GLU A 428 -51.75 18.98 7.76
C GLU A 428 -50.72 18.86 6.61
N SER A 429 -50.58 19.89 5.76
CA SER A 429 -49.58 19.90 4.68
C SER A 429 -48.23 20.48 5.11
N GLY A 430 -48.11 20.93 6.36
CA GLY A 430 -46.94 21.60 6.91
C GLY A 430 -46.83 23.08 6.57
N LYS A 431 -47.89 23.69 6.02
CA LYS A 431 -47.89 25.09 5.61
C LYS A 431 -48.19 26.00 6.80
N VAL A 432 -47.35 27.01 6.96
CA VAL A 432 -47.50 28.05 8.00
C VAL A 432 -48.63 29.00 7.63
N GLN A 433 -49.51 29.24 8.60
CA GLN A 433 -50.65 30.13 8.48
C GLN A 433 -50.28 31.55 8.90
N THR A 434 -50.45 32.51 7.99
CA THR A 434 -50.08 33.92 8.20
C THR A 434 -51.21 34.90 7.87
N SER A 435 -52.38 34.39 7.49
CA SER A 435 -53.53 35.25 7.18
C SER A 435 -54.23 35.67 8.46
N ALA A 436 -54.52 36.96 8.59
CA ALA A 436 -55.26 37.49 9.73
C ALA A 436 -56.74 37.04 9.69
N LYS A 437 -57.05 35.95 10.38
CA LYS A 437 -58.38 35.32 10.44
C LYS A 437 -58.47 34.32 11.59
N TYR A 438 -59.67 33.78 11.78
CA TYR A 438 -59.93 32.64 12.66
C TYR A 438 -59.72 31.33 11.89
N TYR A 439 -59.17 30.34 12.56
CA TYR A 439 -58.93 28.98 12.09
C TYR A 439 -59.74 28.02 12.94
N GLN A 440 -60.27 27.00 12.27
CA GLN A 440 -61.03 25.96 12.92
C GLN A 440 -60.19 24.69 12.97
N VAL A 441 -60.25 23.98 14.09
CA VAL A 441 -59.70 22.63 14.24
C VAL A 441 -60.89 21.71 14.48
N ASP A 442 -61.04 20.69 13.64
CA ASP A 442 -62.14 19.71 13.71
C ASP A 442 -63.55 20.33 13.69
N GLY A 443 -63.68 21.49 13.04
CA GLY A 443 -64.92 22.23 12.87
C GLY A 443 -65.24 23.27 13.94
N GLU A 444 -64.46 23.36 15.03
CA GLU A 444 -64.60 24.33 16.11
C GLU A 444 -63.59 25.47 15.96
N TYR A 445 -63.93 26.71 16.32
CA TYR A 445 -62.96 27.80 16.28
C TYR A 445 -61.95 27.65 17.42
N THR A 446 -60.67 27.55 17.08
CA THR A 446 -59.61 27.25 18.07
C THR A 446 -58.53 28.32 18.08
N TYR A 447 -58.15 28.83 16.91
CA TYR A 447 -57.06 29.80 16.80
C TYR A 447 -57.45 31.07 16.05
N GLN A 448 -56.88 32.19 16.45
CA GLN A 448 -56.85 33.43 15.67
C GLN A 448 -55.41 33.83 15.39
N TYR A 449 -55.07 34.02 14.11
CA TYR A 449 -53.83 34.70 13.75
C TYR A 449 -54.12 36.19 13.56
N SER A 450 -53.35 37.06 14.21
CA SER A 450 -53.49 38.51 14.05
C SER A 450 -52.17 39.21 14.35
N GLY A 451 -51.70 40.04 13.42
CA GLY A 451 -50.55 40.92 13.66
C GLY A 451 -49.21 40.21 13.95
N GLY A 452 -49.06 38.94 13.56
CA GLY A 452 -47.86 38.14 13.88
C GLY A 452 -48.01 37.26 15.12
N THR A 453 -49.11 37.39 15.86
CA THR A 453 -49.40 36.66 17.08
C THR A 453 -50.51 35.64 16.84
N ILE A 454 -50.43 34.50 17.55
CA ILE A 454 -51.45 33.46 17.55
C ILE A 454 -52.17 33.51 18.90
N TYR A 455 -53.49 33.51 18.87
CA TYR A 455 -54.34 33.48 20.06
C TYR A 455 -55.17 32.20 20.06
N VAL A 456 -55.41 31.64 21.24
CA VAL A 456 -56.44 30.63 21.45
C VAL A 456 -57.79 31.33 21.63
N VAL A 457 -58.81 30.85 20.94
CA VAL A 457 -60.18 31.39 20.98
C VAL A 457 -61.18 30.30 21.30
N ASP A 458 -62.39 30.70 21.71
CA ASP A 458 -63.54 29.81 21.78
C ASP A 458 -64.42 29.89 20.51
N ASP A 459 -65.50 29.11 20.48
CA ASP A 459 -66.47 29.05 19.37
C ASP A 459 -67.24 30.37 19.14
N ASP A 460 -67.36 31.20 20.18
CA ASP A 460 -67.93 32.55 20.09
C ASP A 460 -66.90 33.59 19.59
N LYS A 461 -65.66 33.16 19.30
CA LYS A 461 -64.52 33.96 18.83
C LYS A 461 -63.98 34.93 19.88
N GLU A 462 -64.22 34.67 21.15
CA GLU A 462 -63.57 35.39 22.24
C GLU A 462 -62.14 34.90 22.42
N ILE A 463 -61.20 35.83 22.59
CA ILE A 463 -59.80 35.50 22.86
C ILE A 463 -59.68 35.01 24.30
N LEU A 464 -59.18 33.78 24.47
CA LEU A 464 -58.89 33.19 25.77
C LEU A 464 -57.51 33.64 26.27
N HIS A 465 -56.48 33.42 25.46
CA HIS A 465 -55.09 33.82 25.73
C HIS A 465 -54.24 33.87 24.46
N GLU A 466 -53.06 34.49 24.55
CA GLU A 466 -52.01 34.36 23.54
C GLU A 466 -51.32 33.00 23.67
N VAL A 467 -51.03 32.35 22.55
CA VAL A 467 -50.41 31.02 22.54
C VAL A 467 -49.07 31.05 23.28
N SER A 468 -48.85 30.02 24.07
CA SER A 468 -47.65 29.73 24.83
C SER A 468 -47.15 28.30 24.57
N GLU A 469 -46.01 27.94 25.16
CA GLU A 469 -45.43 26.59 25.04
C GLU A 469 -46.42 25.48 25.42
N SER A 470 -47.33 25.73 26.38
CA SER A 470 -48.32 24.72 26.81
C SER A 470 -49.40 24.43 25.77
N ASP A 471 -49.56 25.28 24.75
CA ASP A 471 -50.52 25.07 23.67
C ASP A 471 -49.86 24.40 22.45
N CYS A 472 -48.55 24.14 22.48
CA CYS A 472 -47.81 23.57 21.37
C CYS A 472 -47.95 22.04 21.30
N ALA A 473 -48.09 21.53 20.08
CA ALA A 473 -47.95 20.12 19.79
C ALA A 473 -46.49 19.67 19.97
N VAL A 474 -46.31 18.38 20.26
CA VAL A 474 -45.00 17.76 20.40
C VAL A 474 -44.41 17.54 19.02
N MET A 475 -43.13 17.89 18.82
CA MET A 475 -42.42 17.62 17.58
C MET A 475 -42.23 16.10 17.42
N GLU A 476 -42.42 15.60 16.21
CA GLU A 476 -42.03 14.23 15.89
C GLU A 476 -40.53 14.03 16.10
N GLU A 477 -40.19 12.95 16.81
CA GLU A 477 -38.81 12.52 16.97
C GLU A 477 -38.22 12.08 15.62
N ILE A 478 -36.93 12.40 15.41
CA ILE A 478 -36.16 11.93 14.26
C ILE A 478 -35.28 10.79 14.73
N VAL A 479 -35.43 9.62 14.11
CA VAL A 479 -34.53 8.48 14.34
C VAL A 479 -33.43 8.50 13.30
N TYR A 480 -32.18 8.38 13.74
CA TYR A 480 -31.01 8.44 12.87
C TYR A 480 -30.46 7.03 12.64
N ASP A 481 -29.90 6.78 11.45
CA ASP A 481 -29.17 5.55 11.15
C ASP A 481 -27.89 5.46 11.98
N SER A 482 -27.26 6.62 12.24
CA SER A 482 -26.11 6.77 13.12
C SER A 482 -26.10 8.15 13.77
N TYR A 483 -25.45 8.27 14.94
CA TYR A 483 -25.42 9.49 15.72
C TYR A 483 -24.02 9.75 16.27
N TYR A 484 -23.51 10.96 16.06
CA TYR A 484 -22.17 11.38 16.49
C TYR A 484 -22.26 12.67 17.30
N SER A 485 -21.51 12.72 18.40
CA SER A 485 -21.47 13.86 19.31
C SER A 485 -20.04 14.36 19.45
N PHE A 486 -19.87 15.68 19.41
CA PHE A 486 -18.58 16.38 19.41
C PHE A 486 -18.38 17.21 20.68
#